data_AF-A0A178VUN5-F1
#
_entry.id   AF-A0A178VUN5-F1
#
_cell.length_a   1.000
_cell.length_b   1.000
_cell.length_c   1.000
_cell.angle_alpha   90.00
_cell.angle_beta   90.00
_cell.angle_gamma   90.00
#
_symmetry.space_group_name_H-M   'P 1'
#
loop_
_entity.id
_entity.type
_entity.pdbx_description
1 polymer ?
#
loop_
_entity_poly.entity_id
_entity_poly.type
_entity_poly.pdbx_seq_one_letter_code
_entity_poly.pdbx_strand_id
1 'polypeptide(L)'
;MVNKHWKIIPKPLLETVLNNHVQRHRVPQPLILHGPRGVGKTTLILNRLLGDWNKGPHLAGYVDFAQSITEHHPDHHQSYPWTSWTSVDPPLLSNCKTQLENCLESMSHKAIKLGSISSQQIFTTMNKWYGLNTALRRILQGYNIAVPEKVSVSFLWERAVYALSVRQNADEIDGLLELEEKGNSLSVEEASYYRETAFALRLAKEVIKVHQGWKANAIAHLNRTNGFSRTLANSCTDWPLLMLELLSQAAEIGFFQPKLVLNNIEILKRAIQTDDSTVSASMYHDNLIWRIIALGANERCLPVLFVTSDSYYSYQAFVDYGFPDIFISRETFGWNPQEAKLHMVPDYFSASEVRKML
;
A
#
# COMPACT_ATOMS: atom_id res chain seq x y z
N MET A 1 -6.28 -38.26 -2.84
CA MET A 1 -5.59 -37.04 -2.36
C MET A 1 -4.11 -37.36 -2.25
N VAL A 2 -3.25 -36.64 -2.95
CA VAL A 2 -1.80 -36.91 -2.98
C VAL A 2 -1.20 -36.46 -1.65
N ASN A 3 -0.64 -37.42 -0.90
CA ASN A 3 -0.09 -37.25 0.44
C ASN A 3 1.30 -36.56 0.40
N LYS A 4 1.36 -35.38 -0.23
CA LYS A 4 2.62 -34.63 -0.41
C LYS A 4 2.98 -33.97 0.91
N HIS A 5 4.07 -34.43 1.52
CA HIS A 5 4.58 -33.85 2.76
C HIS A 5 4.95 -32.39 2.51
N TRP A 6 4.50 -31.49 3.39
CA TRP A 6 4.73 -30.06 3.29
C TRP A 6 6.24 -29.78 3.32
N LYS A 7 6.75 -29.02 2.34
CA LYS A 7 8.17 -28.67 2.28
C LYS A 7 8.46 -27.60 3.32
N ILE A 8 9.20 -27.96 4.37
CA ILE A 8 9.73 -27.01 5.36
C ILE A 8 10.75 -26.10 4.65
N ILE A 9 10.53 -24.79 4.68
CA ILE A 9 11.48 -23.82 4.12
C ILE A 9 12.33 -23.27 5.28
N PRO A 10 13.65 -23.48 5.26
CA PRO A 10 14.52 -22.95 6.31
C PRO A 10 14.35 -21.43 6.43
N LYS A 11 14.18 -20.96 7.67
CA LYS A 11 14.00 -19.54 7.97
C LYS A 11 15.09 -18.63 7.34
N PRO A 12 16.39 -18.98 7.36
CA PRO A 12 17.42 -18.17 6.68
C PRO A 12 17.22 -18.06 5.16
N LEU A 13 16.71 -19.11 4.52
CA LEU A 13 16.40 -19.10 3.09
C LEU A 13 15.21 -18.18 2.80
N LEU A 14 14.19 -18.21 3.66
CA LEU A 14 13.05 -17.30 3.56
C LEU A 14 13.47 -15.83 3.74
N GLU A 15 14.27 -15.53 4.76
CA GLU A 15 14.86 -14.20 4.99
C GLU A 15 15.66 -13.74 3.76
N THR A 16 16.48 -14.62 3.19
CA THR A 16 17.25 -14.33 1.97
C THR A 16 16.35 -13.98 0.79
N VAL A 17 15.28 -14.74 0.56
CA VAL A 17 14.33 -14.48 -0.53
C VAL A 17 13.62 -13.14 -0.35
N LEU A 18 13.15 -12.86 0.87
CA LEU A 18 12.50 -11.59 1.21
C LEU A 18 13.45 -10.41 1.01
N ASN A 19 14.68 -10.52 1.51
CA ASN A 19 15.72 -9.51 1.33
C ASN A 19 16.08 -9.30 -0.14
N ASN A 20 16.26 -10.37 -0.92
CA ASN A 20 16.55 -10.27 -2.36
C ASN A 20 15.43 -9.56 -3.15
N HIS A 21 14.18 -9.69 -2.70
CA HIS A 21 13.05 -8.98 -3.29
C HIS A 21 13.09 -7.48 -2.92
N VAL A 22 13.25 -7.16 -1.62
CA VAL A 22 13.18 -5.78 -1.13
C VAL A 22 14.45 -4.94 -1.30
N GLN A 23 15.58 -5.56 -1.61
CA GLN A 23 16.84 -4.87 -1.93
C GLN A 23 16.82 -4.28 -3.35
N ARG A 24 15.92 -4.75 -4.21
CA ARG A 24 15.72 -4.15 -5.53
C ARG A 24 14.98 -2.83 -5.38
N HIS A 25 15.42 -1.80 -6.09
CA HIS A 25 14.71 -0.51 -6.10
C HIS A 25 13.40 -0.58 -6.92
N ARG A 26 13.34 -1.47 -7.93
CA ARG A 26 12.13 -1.76 -8.70
C ARG A 26 12.04 -3.25 -9.06
N VAL A 27 10.83 -3.79 -9.09
CA VAL A 27 10.51 -5.19 -9.36
C VAL A 27 9.36 -5.32 -10.36
N PRO A 28 9.35 -6.37 -11.18
CA PRO A 28 8.27 -6.60 -12.15
C PRO A 28 7.02 -7.23 -11.52
N GLN A 29 7.15 -7.84 -10.34
CA GLN A 29 6.10 -8.64 -9.70
C GLN A 29 6.11 -8.39 -8.20
N PRO A 30 4.94 -8.24 -7.55
CA PRO A 30 4.85 -8.29 -6.10
C PRO A 30 5.15 -9.70 -5.55
N LEU A 31 5.53 -9.77 -4.28
CA LEU A 31 5.78 -11.02 -3.55
C LEU A 31 4.60 -11.31 -2.61
N ILE A 32 4.09 -12.55 -2.64
CA ILE A 32 3.10 -13.01 -1.66
C ILE A 32 3.81 -13.90 -0.64
N LEU A 33 3.74 -13.51 0.63
CA LEU A 33 4.16 -14.29 1.77
C LEU A 33 2.93 -14.94 2.41
N HIS A 34 2.70 -16.22 2.11
CA HIS A 34 1.54 -16.95 2.62
C HIS A 34 1.94 -18.08 3.57
N GLY A 35 1.04 -18.48 4.45
CA GLY A 35 1.23 -19.63 5.34
C GLY A 35 0.20 -19.62 6.45
N PRO A 36 0.04 -20.72 7.21
CA PRO A 36 -0.98 -20.80 8.24
C PRO A 36 -0.93 -19.66 9.25
N ARG A 37 -2.06 -19.41 9.90
CA ARG A 37 -2.09 -18.72 11.19
C ARG A 37 -1.33 -19.61 12.19
N GLY A 38 -0.19 -19.15 12.67
CA GLY A 38 0.63 -19.78 13.71
C GLY A 38 2.11 -19.47 13.50
N VAL A 39 2.47 -19.26 12.24
CA VAL A 39 3.84 -19.54 11.75
C VAL A 39 4.81 -18.37 11.85
N GLY A 40 4.44 -17.30 12.56
CA GLY A 40 5.34 -16.17 12.83
C GLY A 40 5.68 -15.27 11.64
N LYS A 41 4.83 -15.18 10.59
CA LYS A 41 5.03 -14.29 9.42
C LYS A 41 5.19 -12.82 9.83
N THR A 42 4.22 -12.30 10.59
CA THR A 42 4.24 -10.91 11.09
C THR A 42 5.45 -10.68 11.99
N THR A 43 5.72 -11.61 12.90
CA THR A 43 6.89 -11.56 13.80
C THR A 43 8.21 -11.52 13.03
N LEU A 44 8.34 -12.31 11.96
CA LEU A 44 9.51 -12.30 11.10
C LEU A 44 9.70 -10.91 10.46
N ILE A 45 8.64 -10.33 9.92
CA ILE A 45 8.70 -9.03 9.28
C ILE A 45 9.03 -7.95 10.31
N LEU A 46 8.21 -7.78 11.34
CA LEU A 46 8.33 -6.67 12.29
C LEU A 46 9.63 -6.73 13.10
N ASN A 47 9.96 -7.90 13.67
CA ASN A 47 11.03 -7.99 14.66
C ASN A 47 12.41 -8.32 14.08
N ARG A 48 12.49 -8.79 12.82
CA ARG A 48 13.77 -9.19 12.21
C ARG A 48 14.10 -8.45 10.92
N LEU A 49 13.12 -8.07 10.12
CA LEU A 49 13.37 -7.56 8.77
C LEU A 49 13.11 -6.05 8.66
N LEU A 50 12.01 -5.56 9.25
CA LEU A 50 11.52 -4.20 9.05
C LEU A 50 12.52 -3.14 9.56
N GLY A 51 13.24 -3.43 10.65
CA GLY A 51 14.29 -2.56 11.17
C GLY A 51 15.43 -2.36 10.17
N ASP A 52 15.90 -3.44 9.53
CA ASP A 52 16.94 -3.37 8.49
C ASP A 52 16.41 -2.75 7.19
N TRP A 53 15.15 -2.99 6.87
CA TRP A 53 14.46 -2.42 5.71
C TRP A 53 14.21 -0.92 5.82
N ASN A 54 14.47 -0.31 6.98
CA ASN A 54 14.43 1.14 7.22
C ASN A 54 15.83 1.74 7.47
N LYS A 55 16.92 0.98 7.28
CA LYS A 55 18.28 1.52 7.29
C LYS A 55 18.62 2.08 5.91
N GLY A 56 19.24 3.27 5.86
CA GLY A 56 19.45 4.01 4.61
C GLY A 56 20.12 3.17 3.51
N PRO A 57 19.82 3.36 2.21
CA PRO A 57 18.84 4.23 1.54
C PRO A 57 17.38 3.69 1.54
N HIS A 58 17.10 2.68 2.36
CA HIS A 58 15.83 1.99 2.32
C HIS A 58 14.75 2.69 3.15
N LEU A 59 13.52 2.67 2.63
CA LEU A 59 12.32 3.12 3.35
C LEU A 59 11.23 2.07 3.24
N ALA A 60 10.74 1.54 4.35
CA ALA A 60 9.67 0.56 4.37
C ALA A 60 8.37 1.14 4.93
N GLY A 61 7.34 1.18 4.09
CA GLY A 61 5.95 1.33 4.53
C GLY A 61 5.41 -0.01 5.02
N TYR A 62 4.70 0.03 6.14
CA TYR A 62 4.01 -1.12 6.69
C TYR A 62 2.56 -0.74 6.96
N VAL A 63 1.63 -1.54 6.45
CA VAL A 63 0.18 -1.40 6.69
C VAL A 63 -0.32 -2.73 7.20
N ASP A 64 -1.02 -2.72 8.32
CA ASP A 64 -1.72 -3.89 8.84
C ASP A 64 -3.22 -3.65 8.81
N PHE A 65 -3.93 -4.28 7.87
CA PHE A 65 -5.38 -4.11 7.75
C PHE A 65 -6.16 -4.66 8.96
N ALA A 66 -5.51 -5.44 9.84
CA ALA A 66 -6.10 -5.86 11.11
C ALA A 66 -5.97 -4.82 12.23
N GLN A 67 -5.20 -3.73 12.04
CA GLN A 67 -4.82 -2.82 13.11
C GLN A 67 -6.00 -2.16 13.84
N SER A 68 -7.11 -1.90 13.15
CA SER A 68 -8.29 -1.28 13.75
C SER A 68 -9.15 -2.26 14.58
N ILE A 69 -8.81 -3.55 14.60
CA ILE A 69 -9.50 -4.57 15.42
C ILE A 69 -8.93 -4.51 16.84
N THR A 70 -9.46 -3.57 17.64
CA THR A 70 -8.92 -3.22 18.97
C THR A 70 -8.93 -4.37 19.97
N GLU A 71 -9.86 -5.31 19.83
CA GLU A 71 -10.02 -6.45 20.74
C GLU A 71 -8.89 -7.49 20.64
N HIS A 72 -8.15 -7.53 19.53
CA HIS A 72 -7.21 -8.62 19.22
C HIS A 72 -5.84 -8.18 18.71
N HIS A 73 -5.63 -6.88 18.47
CA HIS A 73 -4.41 -6.38 17.84
C HIS A 73 -3.37 -5.88 18.88
N PRO A 74 -2.06 -6.22 18.71
CA PRO A 74 -1.01 -5.91 19.68
C PRO A 74 -0.81 -4.42 19.96
N ASP A 75 -1.09 -3.55 18.98
CA ASP A 75 -1.02 -2.09 19.17
C ASP A 75 -1.96 -1.58 20.27
N HIS A 76 -2.98 -2.36 20.64
CA HIS A 76 -3.93 -2.02 21.70
C HIS A 76 -3.68 -2.80 22.99
N HIS A 77 -2.42 -3.22 23.22
CA HIS A 77 -1.98 -4.01 24.37
C HIS A 77 -2.68 -5.37 24.53
N GLN A 78 -3.30 -5.85 23.46
CA GLN A 78 -3.89 -7.18 23.44
C GLN A 78 -2.84 -8.21 23.07
N SER A 79 -2.95 -9.40 23.66
CA SER A 79 -2.16 -10.53 23.18
C SER A 79 -2.63 -10.85 21.76
N TYR A 80 -1.72 -11.11 20.84
CA TYR A 80 -2.09 -11.84 19.61
C TYR A 80 -2.70 -13.16 20.07
N PRO A 81 -3.92 -13.52 19.64
CA PRO A 81 -3.97 -14.87 19.13
C PRO A 81 -4.65 -14.97 17.79
N TRP A 82 -4.23 -16.06 17.17
CA TRP A 82 -4.64 -16.72 15.95
C TRP A 82 -6.12 -17.07 15.86
N THR A 83 -7.00 -16.45 16.66
CA THR A 83 -8.45 -16.60 16.49
C THR A 83 -8.78 -16.12 15.10
N SER A 84 -9.64 -16.89 14.44
CA SER A 84 -9.91 -16.62 13.06
C SER A 84 -10.51 -15.22 12.94
N TRP A 85 -10.01 -14.38 12.05
CA TRP A 85 -10.66 -13.10 11.67
C TRP A 85 -12.12 -13.30 11.18
N THR A 86 -12.65 -14.52 11.22
CA THR A 86 -14.06 -14.87 11.01
C THR A 86 -14.92 -14.82 12.27
N SER A 87 -14.34 -14.78 13.48
CA SER A 87 -15.08 -14.69 14.74
C SER A 87 -15.11 -13.28 15.32
N VAL A 88 -14.53 -12.31 14.62
CA VAL A 88 -14.44 -10.90 15.01
C VAL A 88 -15.01 -10.08 13.87
N ASP A 89 -15.68 -8.98 14.19
CA ASP A 89 -16.21 -8.08 13.17
C ASP A 89 -15.07 -7.53 12.29
N PRO A 90 -15.18 -7.64 10.95
CA PRO A 90 -14.17 -7.08 10.07
C PRO A 90 -14.05 -5.56 10.25
N PRO A 91 -12.86 -4.99 9.96
CA PRO A 91 -12.66 -3.56 10.06
C PRO A 91 -13.49 -2.81 9.00
N LEU A 92 -13.71 -1.52 9.24
CA LEU A 92 -14.33 -0.65 8.24
C LEU A 92 -13.41 -0.50 7.02
N LEU A 93 -13.99 -0.55 5.82
CA LEU A 93 -13.26 -0.33 4.57
C LEU A 93 -12.63 1.08 4.52
N SER A 94 -13.32 2.08 5.06
CA SER A 94 -12.79 3.45 5.18
C SER A 94 -11.52 3.52 6.02
N ASN A 95 -11.45 2.75 7.12
CA ASN A 95 -10.26 2.68 7.97
C ASN A 95 -9.09 2.03 7.21
N CYS A 96 -9.34 0.91 6.54
CA CYS A 96 -8.33 0.22 5.72
C CYS A 96 -7.77 1.14 4.62
N LYS A 97 -8.65 1.84 3.91
CA LYS A 97 -8.25 2.84 2.90
C LYS A 97 -7.38 3.93 3.50
N THR A 98 -7.83 4.51 4.61
CA THR A 98 -7.13 5.61 5.28
C THR A 98 -5.74 5.18 5.75
N GLN A 99 -5.60 3.98 6.32
CA GLN A 99 -4.29 3.43 6.72
C GLN A 99 -3.34 3.29 5.52
N LEU A 100 -3.82 2.74 4.40
CA LEU A 100 -3.02 2.59 3.19
C LEU A 100 -2.60 3.95 2.61
N GLU A 101 -3.56 4.87 2.46
CA GLU A 101 -3.33 6.20 1.91
C GLU A 101 -2.36 7.01 2.78
N ASN A 102 -2.53 7.00 4.11
CA ASN A 102 -1.64 7.69 5.04
C ASN A 102 -0.22 7.13 5.00
N CYS A 103 -0.06 5.80 4.90
CA CYS A 103 1.25 5.17 4.78
C CYS A 103 1.97 5.61 3.50
N LEU A 104 1.28 5.55 2.36
CA LEU A 104 1.82 5.98 1.07
C LEU A 104 2.13 7.49 1.03
N GLU A 105 1.27 8.31 1.64
CA GLU A 105 1.49 9.76 1.82
C GLU A 105 2.73 10.05 2.64
N SER A 106 2.88 9.41 3.80
CA SER A 106 4.07 9.54 4.63
C SER A 106 5.34 9.16 3.86
N MET A 107 5.30 8.06 3.10
CA MET A 107 6.44 7.66 2.27
C MET A 107 6.77 8.69 1.19
N SER A 108 5.76 9.29 0.58
CA SER A 108 5.95 10.29 -0.48
C SER A 108 6.43 11.62 0.07
N HIS A 109 5.99 12.04 1.26
CA HIS A 109 6.55 13.21 1.94
C HIS A 109 8.04 13.02 2.24
N LYS A 110 8.46 11.83 2.68
CA LYS A 110 9.88 11.49 2.83
C LYS A 110 10.63 11.56 1.50
N ALA A 111 10.04 11.06 0.41
CA ALA A 111 10.63 11.16 -0.92
C ALA A 111 10.77 12.62 -1.41
N ILE A 112 9.79 13.48 -1.08
CA ILE A 112 9.85 14.92 -1.37
C ILE A 112 10.95 15.59 -0.55
N LYS A 113 11.07 15.29 0.75
CA LYS A 113 12.13 15.81 1.63
C LYS A 113 13.53 15.41 1.13
N LEU A 114 13.64 14.25 0.49
CA LEU A 114 14.87 13.78 -0.16
C LEU A 114 15.06 14.35 -1.58
N GLY A 115 14.16 15.20 -2.08
CA GLY A 115 14.20 15.72 -3.45
C GLY A 115 14.01 14.66 -4.54
N SER A 116 13.55 13.45 -4.20
CA SER A 116 13.36 12.33 -5.13
C SER A 116 12.06 12.45 -5.95
N ILE A 117 11.09 13.21 -5.44
CA ILE A 117 9.84 13.56 -6.14
C ILE A 117 9.80 15.07 -6.33
N SER A 118 9.39 15.50 -7.52
CA SER A 118 9.22 16.90 -7.92
C SER A 118 7.79 17.23 -8.33
N SER A 119 7.41 18.50 -8.22
CA SER A 119 6.14 19.05 -8.74
C SER A 119 5.88 18.66 -10.21
N GLN A 120 6.92 18.72 -11.05
CA GLN A 120 6.83 18.36 -12.47
C GLN A 120 6.58 16.86 -12.69
N GLN A 121 7.18 15.98 -11.90
CA GLN A 121 6.91 14.54 -11.97
C GLN A 121 5.47 14.23 -11.57
N ILE A 122 4.97 14.88 -10.51
CA ILE A 122 3.55 14.75 -10.09
C ILE A 122 2.63 15.19 -11.22
N PHE A 123 2.86 16.37 -11.81
CA PHE A 123 2.09 16.87 -12.94
C PHE A 123 2.10 15.90 -14.13
N THR A 124 3.28 15.41 -14.51
CA THR A 124 3.44 14.54 -15.68
C THR A 124 2.70 13.22 -15.49
N THR A 125 2.85 12.60 -14.31
CA THR A 125 2.13 11.36 -13.97
C THR A 125 0.62 11.60 -13.90
N MET A 126 0.18 12.72 -13.34
CA MET A 126 -1.23 13.11 -13.31
C MET A 126 -1.80 13.32 -14.73
N ASN A 127 -1.07 14.02 -15.60
CA ASN A 127 -1.51 14.32 -16.96
C ASN A 127 -1.53 13.08 -17.87
N LYS A 128 -0.70 12.06 -17.58
CA LYS A 128 -0.72 10.76 -18.25
C LYS A 128 -2.04 10.01 -18.02
N TRP A 129 -2.57 10.06 -16.80
CA TRP A 129 -3.68 9.20 -16.38
C TRP A 129 -5.03 9.90 -16.22
N TYR A 130 -5.03 11.22 -16.00
CA TYR A 130 -6.23 11.97 -15.63
C TYR A 130 -6.51 13.15 -16.56
N GLY A 131 -7.80 13.39 -16.82
CA GLY A 131 -8.25 14.57 -17.56
C GLY A 131 -8.23 15.83 -16.70
N LEU A 132 -7.07 16.50 -16.61
CA LEU A 132 -6.84 17.57 -15.65
C LEU A 132 -7.60 18.89 -15.94
N ASN A 133 -7.87 19.21 -17.21
CA ASN A 133 -8.36 20.54 -17.60
C ASN A 133 -9.65 20.96 -16.86
N THR A 134 -10.69 20.12 -16.92
CA THR A 134 -11.98 20.39 -16.29
C THR A 134 -11.87 20.38 -14.76
N ALA A 135 -11.08 19.47 -14.19
CA ALA A 135 -10.90 19.36 -12.75
C ALA A 135 -10.19 20.59 -12.18
N LEU A 136 -9.09 21.02 -12.80
CA LEU A 136 -8.32 22.20 -12.39
C LEU A 136 -9.12 23.49 -12.52
N ARG A 137 -9.91 23.65 -13.59
CA ARG A 137 -10.82 24.79 -13.73
C ARG A 137 -11.84 24.85 -12.61
N ARG A 138 -12.44 23.71 -12.25
CA ARG A 138 -13.41 23.62 -11.15
C ARG A 138 -12.77 23.96 -9.80
N ILE A 139 -11.55 23.49 -9.56
CA ILE A 139 -10.78 23.80 -8.35
C ILE A 139 -10.47 25.31 -8.28
N LEU A 140 -9.93 25.89 -9.35
CA LEU A 140 -9.61 27.32 -9.44
C LEU A 140 -10.87 28.20 -9.30
N GLN A 141 -12.00 27.79 -9.86
CA GLN A 141 -13.29 28.46 -9.65
C GLN A 141 -13.74 28.40 -8.17
N GLY A 142 -13.56 27.26 -7.50
CA GLY A 142 -13.78 27.14 -6.05
C GLY A 142 -12.87 28.06 -5.24
N TYR A 143 -11.71 28.45 -5.79
CA TYR A 143 -10.83 29.46 -5.23
C TYR A 143 -11.15 30.88 -5.69
N ASN A 144 -12.26 31.14 -6.38
CA ASN A 144 -12.62 32.44 -6.94
C ASN A 144 -11.52 33.03 -7.85
N ILE A 145 -10.72 32.18 -8.50
CA ILE A 145 -9.66 32.61 -9.40
C ILE A 145 -10.18 32.62 -10.83
N ALA A 146 -10.16 33.80 -11.45
CA ALA A 146 -10.46 33.91 -12.87
C ALA A 146 -9.41 33.16 -13.71
N VAL A 147 -9.91 32.34 -14.63
CA VAL A 147 -9.11 31.53 -15.55
C VAL A 147 -9.54 31.85 -16.98
N PRO A 148 -8.63 32.27 -17.87
CA PRO A 148 -8.97 32.51 -19.26
C PRO A 148 -9.49 31.25 -19.97
N GLU A 149 -10.32 31.41 -21.00
CA GLU A 149 -10.92 30.27 -21.71
C GLU A 149 -9.87 29.41 -22.43
N LYS A 150 -8.86 30.03 -23.05
CA LYS A 150 -7.80 29.32 -23.80
C LYS A 150 -6.48 29.38 -23.05
N VAL A 151 -6.20 28.33 -22.26
CA VAL A 151 -4.93 28.15 -21.54
C VAL A 151 -4.49 26.70 -21.58
N SER A 152 -3.18 26.47 -21.47
CA SER A 152 -2.60 25.12 -21.39
C SER A 152 -2.90 24.46 -20.04
N VAL A 153 -2.85 23.13 -20.00
CA VAL A 153 -3.05 22.38 -18.76
C VAL A 153 -1.92 22.62 -17.76
N SER A 154 -0.67 22.80 -18.23
CA SER A 154 0.46 23.20 -17.37
C SER A 154 0.21 24.51 -16.67
N PHE A 155 -0.28 25.52 -17.41
CA PHE A 155 -0.62 26.82 -16.82
C PHE A 155 -1.73 26.70 -15.76
N LEU A 156 -2.74 25.88 -16.00
CA LEU A 156 -3.79 25.62 -15.00
C LEU A 156 -3.22 24.95 -13.75
N TRP A 157 -2.29 24.01 -13.92
CA TRP A 157 -1.62 23.31 -12.82
C TRP A 157 -0.80 24.27 -11.97
N GLU A 158 0.14 25.00 -12.57
CA GLU A 158 1.00 25.97 -11.88
C GLU A 158 0.15 27.01 -11.13
N ARG A 159 -0.90 27.53 -11.76
CA ARG A 159 -1.80 28.50 -11.14
C ARG A 159 -2.59 27.90 -9.97
N ALA A 160 -2.96 26.63 -10.04
CA ALA A 160 -3.66 25.93 -8.95
C ALA A 160 -2.73 25.59 -7.79
N VAL A 161 -1.49 25.17 -8.06
CA VAL A 161 -0.45 24.95 -7.03
C VAL A 161 -0.17 26.25 -6.29
N TYR A 162 0.05 27.35 -7.03
CA TYR A 162 0.26 28.68 -6.45
C TYR A 162 -0.95 29.16 -5.63
N ALA A 163 -2.17 28.95 -6.14
CA ALA A 163 -3.39 29.30 -5.41
C ALA A 163 -3.51 28.55 -4.08
N LEU A 164 -3.16 27.26 -4.08
CA LEU A 164 -3.18 26.43 -2.90
C LEU A 164 -2.12 26.87 -1.88
N SER A 165 -0.90 27.19 -2.35
CA SER A 165 0.20 27.62 -1.48
C SER A 165 -0.06 28.96 -0.80
N VAL A 166 -0.74 29.90 -1.47
CA VAL A 166 -1.10 31.20 -0.88
C VAL A 166 -2.21 31.07 0.17
N ARG A 167 -3.10 30.08 0.02
CA ARG A 167 -4.28 29.91 0.88
C ARG A 167 -4.03 29.05 2.12
N GLN A 168 -3.06 28.13 2.05
CA GLN A 168 -2.77 27.20 3.14
C GLN A 168 -1.57 27.66 3.96
N ASN A 169 -1.52 27.24 5.23
CA ASN A 169 -0.46 27.67 6.12
C ASN A 169 0.87 26.97 5.78
N ALA A 170 1.93 27.74 5.54
CA ALA A 170 3.27 27.22 5.28
C ALA A 170 3.78 26.40 6.47
N ASP A 171 3.44 26.79 7.71
CA ASP A 171 3.86 26.11 8.92
C ASP A 171 3.32 24.66 8.99
N GLU A 172 2.12 24.41 8.41
CA GLU A 172 1.53 23.07 8.36
C GLU A 172 2.35 22.14 7.45
N ILE A 173 2.85 22.68 6.33
CA ILE A 173 3.70 21.94 5.40
C ILE A 173 5.09 21.73 5.98
N ASP A 174 5.63 22.74 6.69
CA ASP A 174 6.94 22.66 7.31
C ASP A 174 6.97 21.60 8.43
N GLY A 175 5.90 21.51 9.21
CA GLY A 175 5.70 20.43 10.18
C GLY A 175 5.54 19.06 9.51
N LEU A 176 4.78 18.98 8.41
CA LEU A 176 4.56 17.73 7.66
C LEU A 176 5.84 17.17 7.03
N LEU A 177 6.72 18.06 6.57
CA LEU A 177 8.00 17.73 5.95
C LEU A 177 9.15 17.73 6.96
N GLU A 178 8.88 18.02 8.24
CA GLU A 178 9.88 18.11 9.32
C GLU A 178 11.10 18.94 8.89
N LEU A 179 10.88 20.12 8.28
CA LEU A 179 11.94 20.96 7.72
C LEU A 179 12.74 21.73 8.78
N GLU A 180 12.29 21.72 10.04
CA GLU A 180 12.90 22.42 11.17
C GLU A 180 13.82 21.54 12.04
N GLU A 181 14.18 20.33 11.59
CA GLU A 181 15.04 19.44 12.39
C GLU A 181 16.41 20.06 12.73
N LYS A 182 16.76 20.02 14.01
CA LYS A 182 18.02 20.56 14.56
C LYS A 182 19.24 19.85 13.96
N GLY A 183 19.88 20.49 12.98
CA GLY A 183 21.23 20.10 12.53
C GLY A 183 21.54 20.32 11.05
N ASN A 184 20.54 20.58 10.20
CA ASN A 184 20.77 20.83 8.77
C ASN A 184 19.75 21.86 8.25
N SER A 185 20.08 23.15 8.34
CA SER A 185 19.22 24.21 7.82
C SER A 185 19.25 24.17 6.28
N LEU A 186 18.15 23.76 5.66
CA LEU A 186 17.96 23.82 4.21
C LEU A 186 18.08 25.27 3.71
N SER A 187 18.51 25.44 2.46
CA SER A 187 18.44 26.76 1.83
C SER A 187 16.97 27.21 1.70
N VAL A 188 16.76 28.54 1.62
CA VAL A 188 15.41 29.09 1.41
C VAL A 188 14.84 28.59 0.07
N GLU A 189 15.67 28.44 -0.97
CA GLU A 189 15.23 27.90 -2.26
C GLU A 189 14.84 26.43 -2.16
N GLU A 190 15.63 25.60 -1.48
CA GLU A 190 15.34 24.17 -1.29
C GLU A 190 14.04 23.96 -0.51
N ALA A 191 13.84 24.71 0.59
CA ALA A 191 12.61 24.66 1.37
C ALA A 191 11.40 25.08 0.53
N SER A 192 11.54 26.14 -0.29
CA SER A 192 10.48 26.56 -1.20
C SER A 192 10.13 25.48 -2.24
N TYR A 193 11.15 24.80 -2.79
CA TYR A 193 10.96 23.73 -3.76
C TYR A 193 10.21 22.52 -3.18
N TYR A 194 10.56 22.10 -1.95
CA TYR A 194 9.87 21.00 -1.27
C TYR A 194 8.44 21.38 -0.90
N ARG A 195 8.20 22.63 -0.45
CA ARG A 195 6.84 23.13 -0.20
C ARG A 195 5.98 23.12 -1.45
N GLU A 196 6.50 23.65 -2.56
CA GLU A 196 5.78 23.63 -3.85
C GLU A 196 5.39 22.20 -4.23
N THR A 197 6.32 21.25 -4.09
CA THR A 197 6.08 19.84 -4.41
C THR A 197 5.03 19.21 -3.48
N ALA A 198 5.04 19.55 -2.18
CA ALA A 198 4.00 19.10 -1.26
C ALA A 198 2.61 19.67 -1.62
N PHE A 199 2.54 20.95 -2.03
CA PHE A 199 1.30 21.53 -2.55
C PHE A 199 0.85 20.89 -3.86
N ALA A 200 1.78 20.55 -4.76
CA ALA A 200 1.48 19.82 -5.99
C ALA A 200 0.88 18.43 -5.69
N LEU A 201 1.39 17.72 -4.67
CA LEU A 201 0.85 16.44 -4.24
C LEU A 201 -0.55 16.58 -3.64
N ARG A 202 -0.79 17.61 -2.81
CA ARG A 202 -2.12 17.95 -2.28
C ARG A 202 -3.11 18.26 -3.40
N LEU A 203 -2.70 19.06 -4.39
CA LEU A 203 -3.50 19.36 -5.57
C LEU A 203 -3.86 18.09 -6.35
N ALA A 204 -2.91 17.16 -6.52
CA ALA A 204 -3.18 15.87 -7.17
C ALA A 204 -4.30 15.09 -6.45
N LYS A 205 -4.27 15.07 -5.10
CA LYS A 205 -5.33 14.45 -4.29
C LYS A 205 -6.68 15.15 -4.47
N GLU A 206 -6.71 16.48 -4.54
CA GLU A 206 -7.94 17.24 -4.81
C GLU A 206 -8.51 16.96 -6.20
N VAL A 207 -7.66 16.88 -7.22
CA VAL A 207 -8.08 16.52 -8.59
C VAL A 207 -8.73 15.13 -8.60
N ILE A 208 -8.13 14.14 -7.94
CA ILE A 208 -8.71 12.79 -7.84
C ILE A 208 -10.05 12.82 -7.11
N LYS A 209 -10.19 13.59 -6.02
CA LYS A 209 -11.48 13.76 -5.32
C LYS A 209 -12.55 14.36 -6.23
N VAL A 210 -12.21 15.33 -7.07
CA VAL A 210 -13.14 15.90 -8.06
C VAL A 210 -13.59 14.82 -9.05
N HIS A 211 -12.66 14.02 -9.58
CA HIS A 211 -12.99 12.91 -10.48
C HIS A 211 -13.86 11.84 -9.82
N GLN A 212 -13.59 11.50 -8.56
CA GLN A 212 -14.40 10.57 -7.77
C GLN A 212 -15.81 11.12 -7.55
N GLY A 213 -15.93 12.42 -7.26
CA GLY A 213 -17.22 13.10 -7.11
C GLY A 213 -18.10 13.00 -8.35
N TRP A 214 -17.52 13.04 -9.56
CA TRP A 214 -18.28 12.84 -10.80
C TRP A 214 -18.83 11.41 -10.97
N LYS A 215 -18.25 10.43 -10.28
CA LYS A 215 -18.61 9.00 -10.37
C LYS A 215 -19.44 8.51 -9.18
N ALA A 216 -19.67 9.35 -8.16
CA ALA A 216 -20.33 8.95 -6.92
C ALA A 216 -21.70 8.29 -7.15
N ASN A 217 -22.55 8.87 -7.99
CA ASN A 217 -23.87 8.30 -8.30
C ASN A 217 -23.78 6.94 -9.00
N ALA A 218 -22.79 6.75 -9.87
CA ALA A 218 -22.58 5.48 -10.57
C ALA A 218 -22.08 4.40 -9.61
N ILE A 219 -21.23 4.75 -8.65
CA ILE A 219 -20.78 3.85 -7.58
C ILE A 219 -21.96 3.44 -6.70
N ALA A 220 -22.78 4.40 -6.26
CA ALA A 220 -23.97 4.09 -5.47
C ALA A 220 -24.94 3.14 -6.20
N HIS A 221 -25.16 3.37 -7.50
CA HIS A 221 -25.96 2.46 -8.32
C HIS A 221 -25.31 1.07 -8.44
N LEU A 222 -23.99 1.00 -8.64
CA LEU A 222 -23.25 -0.25 -8.74
C LEU A 222 -23.40 -1.10 -7.47
N ASN A 223 -23.22 -0.48 -6.30
CA ASN A 223 -23.33 -1.16 -5.01
C ASN A 223 -24.75 -1.68 -4.76
N ARG A 224 -25.78 -0.88 -5.07
CA ARG A 224 -27.19 -1.31 -4.93
C ARG A 224 -27.56 -2.49 -5.82
N THR A 225 -26.98 -2.56 -7.01
CA THR A 225 -27.26 -3.61 -8.00
C THR A 225 -26.33 -4.81 -7.87
N ASN A 226 -25.35 -4.78 -6.95
CA ASN A 226 -24.26 -5.75 -6.86
C ASN A 226 -23.57 -5.99 -8.23
N GLY A 227 -23.47 -4.93 -9.03
CA GLY A 227 -22.86 -4.99 -10.36
C GLY A 227 -21.32 -4.99 -10.31
N PHE A 228 -20.69 -5.09 -11.48
CA PHE A 228 -19.25 -4.98 -11.62
C PHE A 228 -18.87 -3.89 -12.63
N SER A 229 -17.87 -3.06 -12.28
CA SER A 229 -17.31 -2.07 -13.20
C SER A 229 -15.86 -1.78 -12.89
N ARG A 230 -14.97 -2.20 -13.79
CA ARG A 230 -13.52 -1.95 -13.69
C ARG A 230 -13.20 -0.47 -13.64
N THR A 231 -13.90 0.38 -14.41
CA THR A 231 -13.64 1.83 -14.45
C THR A 231 -13.99 2.51 -13.13
N LEU A 232 -15.06 2.07 -12.47
CA LEU A 232 -15.45 2.59 -11.15
C LEU A 232 -14.49 2.08 -10.06
N ALA A 233 -14.12 0.80 -10.11
CA ALA A 233 -13.13 0.22 -9.20
C ALA A 233 -11.76 0.90 -9.30
N ASN A 234 -11.28 1.16 -10.53
CA ASN A 234 -10.09 1.97 -10.77
C ASN A 234 -10.23 3.33 -10.08
N SER A 235 -11.36 4.02 -10.25
CA SER A 235 -11.54 5.32 -9.64
C SER A 235 -11.38 5.34 -8.12
N CYS A 236 -11.78 4.25 -7.44
CA CYS A 236 -11.67 4.14 -6.00
C CYS A 236 -10.24 3.88 -5.51
N THR A 237 -9.36 3.38 -6.39
CA THR A 237 -7.96 3.02 -6.08
C THR A 237 -6.94 3.96 -6.72
N ASP A 238 -7.40 5.05 -7.34
CA ASP A 238 -6.57 6.00 -8.10
C ASP A 238 -5.50 6.67 -7.24
N TRP A 239 -5.85 7.07 -6.01
CA TRP A 239 -4.91 7.72 -5.12
C TRP A 239 -3.78 6.79 -4.66
N PRO A 240 -4.05 5.58 -4.10
CA PRO A 240 -2.99 4.62 -3.82
C PRO A 240 -2.12 4.29 -5.04
N LEU A 241 -2.71 4.12 -6.24
CA LEU A 241 -1.91 3.80 -7.42
C LEU A 241 -0.99 4.95 -7.83
N LEU A 242 -1.47 6.21 -7.82
CA LEU A 242 -0.65 7.36 -8.14
C LEU A 242 0.60 7.41 -7.24
N MET A 243 0.41 7.19 -5.94
CA MET A 243 1.50 7.20 -4.96
C MET A 243 2.49 6.06 -5.19
N LEU A 244 1.99 4.86 -5.48
CA LEU A 244 2.84 3.73 -5.85
C LEU A 244 3.67 4.02 -7.10
N GLU A 245 3.08 4.63 -8.14
CA GLU A 245 3.80 4.98 -9.36
C GLU A 245 4.85 6.06 -9.09
N LEU A 246 4.52 7.13 -8.36
CA LEU A 246 5.47 8.19 -8.00
C LEU A 246 6.63 7.66 -7.15
N LEU A 247 6.35 6.87 -6.11
CA LEU A 247 7.39 6.25 -5.28
C LEU A 247 8.25 5.28 -6.09
N SER A 248 7.66 4.53 -7.03
CA SER A 248 8.40 3.65 -7.93
C SER A 248 9.32 4.44 -8.85
N GLN A 249 8.83 5.53 -9.44
CA GLN A 249 9.61 6.43 -10.29
C GLN A 249 10.74 7.13 -9.53
N ALA A 250 10.50 7.48 -8.26
CA ALA A 250 11.51 8.08 -7.38
C ALA A 250 12.58 7.08 -6.90
N ALA A 251 12.34 5.78 -7.04
CA ALA A 251 13.25 4.76 -6.53
C ALA A 251 14.59 4.76 -7.29
N GLU A 252 15.69 4.98 -6.56
CA GLU A 252 17.06 5.07 -7.06
C GLU A 252 18.02 4.27 -6.17
N ILE A 253 18.97 3.56 -6.80
CA ILE A 253 19.94 2.74 -6.08
C ILE A 253 20.89 3.60 -5.26
N GLY A 254 21.05 3.28 -3.98
CA GLY A 254 21.97 4.01 -3.10
C GLY A 254 21.41 5.31 -2.53
N PHE A 255 20.21 5.74 -2.97
CA PHE A 255 19.64 7.03 -2.58
C PHE A 255 18.25 6.90 -1.93
N PHE A 256 17.26 6.41 -2.66
CA PHE A 256 15.90 6.23 -2.17
C PHE A 256 15.32 4.90 -2.65
N GLN A 257 15.13 3.95 -1.73
CA GLN A 257 14.67 2.60 -2.06
C GLN A 257 13.40 2.23 -1.27
N PRO A 258 12.23 2.71 -1.71
CA PRO A 258 10.96 2.45 -1.05
C PRO A 258 10.55 0.99 -1.23
N LYS A 259 9.81 0.46 -0.25
CA LYS A 259 9.15 -0.85 -0.27
C LYS A 259 7.89 -0.80 0.58
N LEU A 260 6.91 -1.62 0.25
CA LEU A 260 5.61 -1.63 0.91
C LEU A 260 5.26 -3.04 1.38
N VAL A 261 4.92 -3.18 2.66
CA VAL A 261 4.36 -4.41 3.22
C VAL A 261 2.88 -4.18 3.53
N LEU A 262 2.02 -4.99 2.91
CA LEU A 262 0.59 -5.02 3.17
C LEU A 262 0.26 -6.30 3.93
N ASN A 263 0.15 -6.18 5.25
CA ASN A 263 -0.16 -7.28 6.15
C ASN A 263 -1.66 -7.53 6.25
N ASN A 264 -2.02 -8.81 6.37
CA ASN A 264 -3.39 -9.30 6.42
C ASN A 264 -4.24 -8.78 5.24
N ILE A 265 -3.70 -8.81 4.01
CA ILE A 265 -4.39 -8.30 2.81
C ILE A 265 -5.79 -8.91 2.60
N GLU A 266 -5.99 -10.16 3.02
CA GLU A 266 -7.28 -10.85 2.95
C GLU A 266 -8.40 -10.18 3.77
N ILE A 267 -8.05 -9.39 4.78
CA ILE A 267 -9.03 -8.67 5.61
C ILE A 267 -9.72 -7.57 4.80
N LEU A 268 -8.97 -6.89 3.93
CA LEU A 268 -9.52 -5.84 3.08
C LEU A 268 -10.65 -6.37 2.17
N LYS A 269 -10.57 -7.64 1.72
CA LYS A 269 -11.63 -8.28 0.93
C LYS A 269 -12.95 -8.43 1.68
N ARG A 270 -12.90 -8.52 3.02
CA ARG A 270 -14.05 -8.76 3.91
C ARG A 270 -14.43 -7.54 4.74
N ALA A 271 -13.78 -6.39 4.51
CA ALA A 271 -14.03 -5.18 5.27
C ALA A 271 -15.49 -4.70 5.16
N ILE A 272 -16.00 -4.11 6.23
CA ILE A 272 -17.39 -3.61 6.28
C ILE A 272 -17.46 -2.29 5.53
N GLN A 273 -18.38 -2.22 4.57
CA GLN A 273 -18.72 -0.99 3.88
C GLN A 273 -19.93 -0.33 4.56
N THR A 274 -19.79 0.93 4.95
CA THR A 274 -20.83 1.70 5.66
C THR A 274 -21.52 2.74 4.79
N ASP A 275 -20.96 3.06 3.62
CA ASP A 275 -21.49 4.07 2.71
C ASP A 275 -21.17 3.73 1.24
N ASP A 276 -21.73 4.52 0.31
CA ASP A 276 -21.48 4.40 -1.13
C ASP A 276 -20.28 5.28 -1.60
N SER A 277 -19.36 5.65 -0.71
CA SER A 277 -18.18 6.47 -1.07
C SER A 277 -17.18 5.70 -1.94
N THR A 278 -17.29 4.37 -2.00
CA THR A 278 -16.40 3.47 -2.72
C THR A 278 -17.17 2.24 -3.21
N VAL A 279 -16.54 1.48 -4.11
CA VAL A 279 -17.03 0.14 -4.50
C VAL A 279 -16.91 -0.84 -3.34
N SER A 280 -17.57 -2.00 -3.47
CA SER A 280 -17.51 -3.09 -2.49
C SER A 280 -16.09 -3.46 -2.08
N ALA A 281 -15.93 -3.90 -0.83
CA ALA A 281 -14.64 -4.25 -0.25
C ALA A 281 -13.87 -5.29 -1.08
N SER A 282 -14.58 -6.31 -1.57
CA SER A 282 -14.02 -7.32 -2.47
C SER A 282 -13.52 -6.71 -3.79
N MET A 283 -14.32 -5.85 -4.42
CA MET A 283 -13.95 -5.21 -5.67
C MET A 283 -12.78 -4.23 -5.48
N TYR A 284 -12.77 -3.47 -4.38
CA TYR A 284 -11.67 -2.57 -4.04
C TYR A 284 -10.36 -3.36 -3.86
N HIS A 285 -10.43 -4.43 -3.07
CA HIS A 285 -9.31 -5.34 -2.80
C HIS A 285 -8.73 -5.92 -4.10
N ASP A 286 -9.56 -6.61 -4.89
CA ASP A 286 -9.12 -7.30 -6.10
C ASP A 286 -8.57 -6.29 -7.13
N ASN A 287 -9.19 -5.11 -7.23
CA ASN A 287 -8.74 -4.06 -8.12
C ASN A 287 -7.41 -3.42 -7.66
N LEU A 288 -7.19 -3.23 -6.37
CA LEU A 288 -5.92 -2.71 -5.84
C LEU A 288 -4.76 -3.65 -6.21
N ILE A 289 -4.93 -4.95 -5.96
CA ILE A 289 -3.92 -5.97 -6.28
C ILE A 289 -3.65 -5.99 -7.78
N TRP A 290 -4.70 -6.01 -8.60
CA TRP A 290 -4.58 -5.99 -10.05
C TRP A 290 -3.79 -4.79 -10.54
N ARG A 291 -4.06 -3.59 -9.99
CA ARG A 291 -3.34 -2.37 -10.38
C ARG A 291 -1.88 -2.38 -9.94
N ILE A 292 -1.54 -2.96 -8.78
CA ILE A 292 -0.15 -3.14 -8.34
C ILE A 292 0.60 -4.08 -9.28
N ILE A 293 -0.01 -5.19 -9.67
CA ILE A 293 0.55 -6.13 -10.66
C ILE A 293 0.77 -5.42 -11.99
N ALA A 294 -0.26 -4.73 -12.49
CA ALA A 294 -0.20 -4.06 -13.79
C ALA A 294 0.91 -2.99 -13.80
N LEU A 295 1.09 -2.25 -12.70
CA LEU A 295 2.19 -1.31 -12.56
C LEU A 295 3.55 -2.03 -12.59
N GLY A 296 3.69 -3.13 -11.85
CA GLY A 296 4.90 -3.95 -11.84
C GLY A 296 5.27 -4.48 -13.23
N ALA A 297 4.31 -5.10 -13.91
CA ALA A 297 4.53 -5.74 -15.21
C ALA A 297 4.88 -4.73 -16.32
N ASN A 298 4.29 -3.54 -16.30
CA ASN A 298 4.48 -2.55 -17.36
C ASN A 298 5.64 -1.58 -17.08
N GLU A 299 5.78 -1.09 -15.84
CA GLU A 299 6.68 0.03 -15.51
C GLU A 299 7.77 -0.37 -14.49
N ARG A 300 7.67 -1.57 -13.89
CA ARG A 300 8.40 -2.02 -12.68
C ARG A 300 8.11 -1.14 -11.47
N CYS A 301 7.39 -1.70 -10.50
CA CYS A 301 6.99 -0.99 -9.28
C CYS A 301 8.03 -1.16 -8.16
N LEU A 302 7.96 -0.34 -7.12
CA LEU A 302 8.67 -0.58 -5.87
C LEU A 302 8.30 -1.97 -5.30
N PRO A 303 9.20 -2.65 -4.55
CA PRO A 303 8.88 -3.94 -3.94
C PRO A 303 7.63 -3.90 -3.06
N VAL A 304 6.60 -4.67 -3.42
CA VAL A 304 5.36 -4.83 -2.64
C VAL A 304 5.25 -6.26 -2.13
N LEU A 305 5.08 -6.42 -0.82
CA LEU A 305 4.89 -7.69 -0.14
C LEU A 305 3.47 -7.80 0.39
N PHE A 306 2.70 -8.72 -0.16
CA PHE A 306 1.41 -9.10 0.40
C PHE A 306 1.63 -10.22 1.42
N VAL A 307 1.20 -10.02 2.66
CA VAL A 307 1.29 -11.03 3.72
C VAL A 307 -0.11 -11.50 4.03
N THR A 308 -0.32 -12.82 3.94
CA THR A 308 -1.65 -13.39 4.10
C THR A 308 -1.62 -14.71 4.85
N SER A 309 -2.63 -14.96 5.67
CA SER A 309 -2.86 -16.28 6.25
C SER A 309 -3.93 -17.09 5.53
N ASP A 310 -4.51 -16.55 4.45
CA ASP A 310 -5.48 -17.26 3.64
C ASP A 310 -4.75 -18.09 2.57
N SER A 311 -4.66 -19.40 2.79
CA SER A 311 -4.05 -20.32 1.82
C SER A 311 -4.76 -20.28 0.47
N TYR A 312 -6.05 -19.93 0.41
CA TYR A 312 -6.78 -19.77 -0.86
C TYR A 312 -6.28 -18.59 -1.66
N TYR A 313 -5.73 -17.56 -1.04
CA TYR A 313 -5.23 -16.40 -1.77
C TYR A 313 -4.10 -16.78 -2.74
N SER A 314 -3.25 -17.75 -2.38
CA SER A 314 -2.16 -18.20 -3.26
C SER A 314 -2.66 -18.92 -4.53
N TYR A 315 -3.67 -19.78 -4.41
CA TYR A 315 -4.24 -20.54 -5.52
C TYR A 315 -5.28 -19.72 -6.29
N GLN A 316 -6.20 -19.07 -5.58
CA GLN A 316 -7.27 -18.27 -6.17
C GLN A 316 -6.70 -17.03 -6.86
N ALA A 317 -5.63 -16.40 -6.38
CA ALA A 317 -4.99 -15.32 -7.14
C ALA A 317 -4.43 -15.82 -8.48
N PHE A 318 -3.84 -17.04 -8.53
CA PHE A 318 -3.45 -17.62 -9.82
C PHE A 318 -4.66 -17.84 -10.74
N VAL A 319 -5.78 -18.35 -10.23
CA VAL A 319 -7.01 -18.57 -11.00
C VAL A 319 -7.66 -17.26 -11.44
N ASP A 320 -7.78 -16.28 -10.54
CA ASP A 320 -8.46 -15.00 -10.75
C ASP A 320 -7.71 -14.13 -11.75
N TYR A 321 -6.38 -14.19 -11.73
CA TYR A 321 -5.55 -13.29 -12.53
C TYR A 321 -4.90 -13.97 -13.76
N GLY A 322 -4.92 -15.30 -13.86
CA GLY A 322 -4.73 -16.02 -15.14
C GLY A 322 -3.30 -16.14 -15.70
N PHE A 323 -2.27 -15.77 -14.94
CA PHE A 323 -0.88 -15.98 -15.33
C PHE A 323 -0.02 -16.56 -14.18
N PRO A 324 0.79 -17.60 -14.44
CA PRO A 324 1.60 -18.26 -13.41
C PRO A 324 2.68 -17.35 -12.81
N ASP A 325 3.10 -16.32 -13.55
CA ASP A 325 4.18 -15.41 -13.17
C ASP A 325 3.66 -14.03 -12.71
N ILE A 326 2.44 -13.92 -12.19
CA ILE A 326 1.96 -12.62 -11.67
C ILE A 326 2.61 -12.25 -10.33
N PHE A 327 2.89 -13.26 -9.51
CA PHE A 327 3.47 -13.08 -8.19
C PHE A 327 4.68 -13.98 -8.00
N ILE A 328 5.63 -13.51 -7.19
CA ILE A 328 6.55 -14.41 -6.53
C ILE A 328 5.83 -14.97 -5.30
N SER A 329 5.26 -16.16 -5.40
CA SER A 329 4.62 -16.83 -4.26
C SER A 329 5.65 -17.52 -3.39
N ARG A 330 5.66 -17.20 -2.09
CA ARG A 330 6.53 -17.82 -1.08
C ARG A 330 5.69 -18.27 0.11
N GLU A 331 5.68 -19.58 0.29
CA GLU A 331 5.02 -20.20 1.43
C GLU A 331 5.97 -20.24 2.63
N THR A 332 5.50 -19.81 3.79
CA THR A 332 6.24 -19.92 5.04
C THR A 332 5.79 -21.17 5.78
N PHE A 333 6.66 -22.16 5.84
CA PHE A 333 6.60 -23.22 6.84
C PHE A 333 7.90 -23.23 7.61
N GLY A 334 7.87 -22.59 8.77
CA GLY A 334 8.95 -22.68 9.75
C GLY A 334 8.32 -22.97 11.09
N TRP A 335 8.39 -24.22 11.54
CA TRP A 335 8.24 -24.57 12.94
C TRP A 335 9.59 -25.05 13.46
N ASN A 336 10.01 -24.49 14.58
CA ASN A 336 11.06 -25.09 15.38
C ASN A 336 10.53 -26.36 16.08
N PRO A 337 11.40 -27.23 16.63
CA PRO A 337 10.95 -28.50 17.19
C PRO A 337 10.03 -28.39 18.42
N GLN A 338 9.97 -27.24 19.09
CA GLN A 338 8.98 -26.96 20.15
C GLN A 338 7.64 -26.47 19.57
N GLU A 339 7.65 -25.72 18.47
CA GLU A 339 6.45 -25.30 17.73
C GLU A 339 5.77 -26.49 17.03
N ALA A 340 6.56 -27.48 16.58
CA ALA A 340 6.04 -28.75 16.07
C ALA A 340 5.31 -29.56 17.14
N LYS A 341 5.73 -29.51 18.42
CA LYS A 341 5.06 -30.21 19.52
C LYS A 341 3.65 -29.70 19.80
N LEU A 342 3.38 -28.41 19.58
CA LEU A 342 2.11 -27.79 19.94
C LEU A 342 1.01 -28.03 18.90
N HIS A 343 1.40 -28.32 17.66
CA HIS A 343 0.50 -28.47 16.52
C HIS A 343 0.43 -29.90 15.95
N MET A 344 1.23 -30.83 16.49
CA MET A 344 1.02 -32.27 16.29
C MET A 344 -0.15 -32.74 17.18
N VAL A 345 -1.32 -32.84 16.56
CA VAL A 345 -2.50 -33.52 17.12
C VAL A 345 -2.14 -34.99 17.43
N PRO A 346 -2.65 -35.61 18.52
CA PRO A 346 -2.17 -36.89 19.06
C PRO A 346 -2.33 -38.13 18.15
N ASP A 347 -2.89 -37.98 16.95
CA ASP A 347 -3.43 -39.09 16.17
C ASP A 347 -2.39 -39.79 15.26
N TYR A 348 -1.19 -39.21 15.08
CA TYR A 348 -0.21 -39.72 14.11
C TYR A 348 1.14 -40.17 14.68
N PHE A 349 1.52 -39.75 15.89
CA PHE A 349 2.78 -40.16 16.53
C PHE A 349 2.60 -40.29 18.04
N SER A 350 3.23 -41.29 18.63
CA SER A 350 3.27 -41.45 20.08
C SER A 350 4.31 -40.52 20.72
N ALA A 351 4.09 -40.15 21.98
CA ALA A 351 4.97 -39.25 22.73
C ALA A 351 6.43 -39.74 22.84
N SER A 352 6.66 -41.06 22.70
CA SER A 352 8.00 -41.67 22.71
C SER A 352 8.74 -41.51 21.38
N GLU A 353 8.02 -41.51 20.26
CA GLU A 353 8.57 -41.28 18.92
C GLU A 353 9.02 -39.82 18.75
N VAL A 354 8.22 -38.88 19.26
CA VAL A 354 8.55 -37.44 19.25
C VAL A 354 9.79 -37.13 20.06
N ARG A 355 10.11 -37.90 21.12
CA ARG A 355 11.33 -37.71 21.93
C ARG A 355 12.61 -38.20 21.27
N LYS A 356 12.53 -39.12 20.31
CA LYS A 356 13.69 -39.67 19.60
C LYS A 356 14.10 -38.84 18.39
N MET A 357 13.21 -37.98 17.91
CA MET A 357 13.43 -37.10 16.75
C MET A 357 13.93 -35.69 17.13
N LEU A 358 14.13 -35.45 18.44
CA LEU A 358 14.79 -34.29 19.04
C LEU A 358 16.15 -34.73 19.55
#